data_AF-A0A947AE92-F1
#
_entry.id   AF-A0A947AE92-F1
#
_cell.length_a   1.000
_cell.length_b   1.000
_cell.length_c   1.000
_cell.angle_alpha   90.00
_cell.angle_beta   90.00
_cell.angle_gamma   90.00
#
_symmetry.space_group_name_H-M   'P 1'
#
loop_
_entity.id
_entity.type
_entity.pdbx_description
1 polymer ?
#
loop_
_entity_poly.entity_id
_entity_poly.type
_entity_poly.pdbx_seq_one_letter_code
_entity_poly.pdbx_strand_id
1 'polypeptide(L)'
;MYIELVKKIVLPLLVFIAILGVWSGIASVVEDFPTPANTYVSAFGGIDAEGDEVEGVLADPFYIENEDDKGVFWQIIESLKRVFGGFALALIIGVPLGLLIGMSKNAQYAFDPFIQIFKPVSPLAWLPLLLFIFQDINMTAISTIFITSIWPIIINTA
;
A
#
# COMPACT_ATOMS: atom_id res chain seq x y z
N MET A 1 -21.18 -3.35 -35.69
CA MET A 1 -19.85 -3.83 -35.25
C MET A 1 -18.82 -2.71 -35.16
N TYR A 2 -18.58 -1.94 -36.23
CA TYR A 2 -17.62 -0.81 -36.24
C TYR A 2 -17.95 0.31 -35.25
N ILE A 3 -19.22 0.73 -35.17
CA ILE A 3 -19.67 1.81 -34.25
C ILE A 3 -19.42 1.45 -32.77
N GLU A 4 -19.63 0.19 -32.40
CA GLU A 4 -19.37 -0.29 -31.04
C GLU A 4 -17.88 -0.33 -30.71
N LEU A 5 -17.04 -0.67 -31.70
CA LEU A 5 -15.58 -0.62 -31.55
C LEU A 5 -15.09 0.83 -31.36
N VAL A 6 -15.62 1.77 -32.13
CA VAL A 6 -15.29 3.20 -32.02
C VAL A 6 -15.67 3.74 -30.63
N LYS A 7 -16.88 3.45 -30.13
CA LYS A 7 -17.30 3.87 -28.79
C LYS A 7 -16.39 3.33 -27.68
N LYS A 8 -15.94 2.08 -27.78
CA LYS A 8 -15.04 1.44 -26.81
C LYS A 8 -13.65 2.05 -26.75
N ILE A 9 -13.21 2.77 -27.78
CA ILE A 9 -11.91 3.45 -27.82
C ILE A 9 -12.07 4.94 -27.50
N VAL A 10 -13.04 5.60 -28.15
CA VAL A 10 -13.22 7.05 -28.04
C VAL A 10 -13.71 7.46 -26.65
N LEU A 11 -14.66 6.74 -26.05
CA LEU A 11 -15.20 7.11 -24.74
C LEU A 11 -14.13 7.04 -23.63
N PRO A 12 -13.34 5.95 -23.50
CA PRO A 12 -12.24 5.93 -22.53
C PRO A 12 -11.18 6.98 -22.79
N LEU A 13 -10.82 7.25 -24.06
CA LEU A 13 -9.83 8.26 -24.40
C LEU A 13 -10.31 9.67 -24.00
N LEU A 14 -11.58 9.99 -24.26
CA LEU A 14 -12.18 11.27 -23.85
C LEU A 14 -12.16 11.42 -22.32
N VAL A 15 -12.52 10.37 -21.59
CA VAL A 15 -12.47 10.38 -20.12
C VAL A 15 -11.03 10.56 -19.63
N PHE A 16 -10.07 9.86 -20.24
CA PHE A 16 -8.66 9.98 -19.89
C PHE A 16 -8.13 11.41 -20.12
N ILE A 17 -8.44 12.02 -21.27
CA ILE A 17 -8.09 13.42 -21.55
C ILE A 17 -8.76 14.37 -20.55
N ALA A 18 -10.02 14.13 -20.20
CA ALA A 18 -10.72 14.94 -19.20
C ALA A 18 -10.03 14.83 -17.82
N ILE A 19 -9.60 13.64 -17.41
CA ILE A 19 -8.84 13.42 -16.18
C ILE A 19 -7.51 14.19 -16.22
N LEU A 20 -6.75 14.10 -17.32
CA LEU A 20 -5.50 14.85 -17.47
C LEU A 20 -5.73 16.36 -17.43
N GLY A 21 -6.81 16.85 -18.04
CA GLY A 21 -7.19 18.26 -18.01
C GLY A 21 -7.55 18.73 -16.61
N VAL A 22 -8.32 17.94 -15.85
CA VAL A 22 -8.64 18.24 -14.45
C VAL A 22 -7.40 18.22 -13.58
N TRP A 23 -6.53 17.23 -13.75
CA TRP A 23 -5.25 17.15 -13.03
C TRP A 23 -4.38 18.37 -13.32
N SER A 24 -4.15 18.69 -14.59
CA SER A 24 -3.37 19.88 -14.97
C SER A 24 -4.01 21.17 -14.45
N GLY A 25 -5.35 21.24 -14.42
CA GLY A 25 -6.07 22.38 -13.84
C GLY A 25 -5.82 22.52 -12.33
N ILE A 26 -5.89 21.42 -11.57
CA ILE A 26 -5.57 21.42 -10.13
C ILE A 26 -4.10 21.82 -9.91
N ALA A 27 -3.19 21.28 -10.71
CA ALA A 27 -1.76 21.59 -10.64
C ALA A 27 -1.45 23.07 -10.87
N SER A 28 -2.28 23.77 -11.67
CA SER A 28 -2.12 25.22 -11.88
C SER A 28 -2.60 26.09 -10.71
N VAL A 29 -3.35 25.51 -9.76
CA VAL A 29 -3.96 26.23 -8.64
C VAL A 29 -3.26 25.90 -7.31
N VAL A 30 -2.77 24.67 -7.17
CA VAL A 30 -2.10 24.18 -5.95
C VAL A 30 -0.60 24.30 -6.13
N GLU A 31 0.03 25.13 -5.29
CA GLU A 31 1.49 25.26 -5.22
C GLU A 31 2.15 23.91 -4.93
N ASP A 32 3.29 23.63 -5.56
CA ASP A 32 4.04 22.38 -5.49
C ASP A 32 3.31 21.09 -5.94
N PHE A 33 2.15 21.21 -6.59
CA PHE A 33 1.45 20.04 -7.11
C PHE A 33 1.98 19.63 -8.49
N PRO A 34 2.48 18.39 -8.67
CA PRO A 34 3.12 18.00 -9.93
C PRO A 34 2.10 17.88 -11.07
N THR A 35 2.48 18.39 -12.24
CA THR A 35 1.67 18.23 -13.46
C THR A 35 1.75 16.78 -13.98
N PRO A 36 0.80 16.35 -14.83
CA PRO A 36 0.90 15.04 -15.48
C PRO A 36 2.21 14.85 -16.25
N ALA A 37 2.70 15.92 -16.89
CA ALA A 37 3.95 15.89 -17.66
C ALA A 37 5.17 15.74 -16.73
N ASN A 38 5.25 16.54 -15.66
CA ASN A 38 6.36 16.48 -14.72
C ASN A 38 6.39 15.12 -14.02
N THR A 39 5.23 14.57 -13.66
CA THR A 39 5.14 13.23 -13.06
C THR A 39 5.64 12.13 -14.01
N TYR A 40 5.36 12.25 -15.31
CA TYR A 40 5.88 11.34 -16.32
C TYR A 40 7.41 11.41 -16.39
N VAL A 41 7.97 12.62 -16.40
CA VAL A 41 9.43 12.85 -16.42
C VAL A 41 10.08 12.31 -15.15
N SER A 42 9.54 12.57 -13.96
CA SER A 42 10.07 12.02 -12.71
C SER A 42 10.00 10.48 -12.66
N ALA A 43 9.00 9.87 -13.31
CA ALA A 43 8.86 8.42 -13.35
C ALA A 43 9.85 7.77 -14.32
N PHE A 44 9.94 8.26 -15.55
CA PHE A 44 10.66 7.60 -16.66
C PHE A 44 11.97 8.28 -17.08
N GLY A 45 12.24 9.47 -16.57
CA GLY A 45 13.39 10.30 -16.91
C GLY A 45 13.11 11.23 -18.09
N GLY A 46 13.90 12.29 -18.18
CA GLY A 46 13.80 13.30 -19.23
C GLY A 46 14.13 14.70 -18.73
N ILE A 47 13.67 15.71 -19.46
CA ILE A 47 13.84 17.12 -19.11
C ILE A 47 12.57 17.59 -18.40
N ASP A 48 12.72 18.14 -17.20
CA ASP A 48 11.59 18.68 -16.42
C ASP A 48 11.13 20.07 -16.92
N ALA A 49 10.24 20.71 -16.17
CA ALA A 49 9.70 22.02 -16.57
C ALA A 49 10.72 23.16 -16.37
N GLU A 50 11.72 22.92 -15.55
CA GLU A 50 12.80 23.82 -15.17
C GLU A 50 13.97 23.74 -16.16
N GLY A 51 14.03 22.68 -16.96
CA GLY A 51 15.05 22.43 -17.97
C GLY A 51 16.18 21.53 -17.48
N ASP A 52 16.04 20.94 -16.30
CA ASP A 52 17.00 20.04 -15.69
C ASP A 52 16.77 18.60 -16.17
N GLU A 53 17.87 17.86 -16.36
CA GLU A 53 17.82 16.45 -16.76
C GLU A 53 17.65 15.59 -15.50
N VAL A 54 16.51 14.90 -15.42
CA VAL A 54 16.13 14.05 -14.28
C VAL A 54 16.24 12.59 -14.68
N GLU A 55 16.99 11.81 -13.90
CA GLU A 55 16.92 10.36 -13.99
C GLU A 55 15.60 9.87 -13.39
N GLY A 56 14.83 9.11 -14.17
CA GLY A 56 13.54 8.61 -13.73
C GLY A 56 13.68 7.60 -12.61
N VAL A 57 12.78 7.64 -11.63
CA VAL A 57 12.73 6.67 -10.52
C VAL A 57 12.61 5.22 -11.02
N LEU A 58 12.03 5.02 -12.21
CA LEU A 58 11.89 3.71 -12.86
C LEU A 58 12.99 3.40 -13.88
N ALA A 59 13.88 4.35 -14.18
CA ALA A 59 14.92 4.20 -15.20
C ALA A 59 16.01 3.23 -14.76
N ASP A 60 16.45 3.33 -13.50
CA ASP A 60 17.31 2.34 -12.86
C ASP A 60 16.58 1.72 -11.65
N PRO A 61 15.95 0.55 -11.80
CA PRO A 61 15.25 -0.07 -10.68
C PRO A 61 16.21 -0.73 -9.67
N PHE A 62 17.50 -0.93 -9.99
CA PHE A 62 18.43 -1.74 -9.19
C PHE A 62 19.53 -0.94 -8.48
N TYR A 63 19.61 0.39 -8.66
CA TYR A 63 20.61 1.20 -7.97
C TYR A 63 20.49 1.12 -6.44
N ILE A 64 21.62 1.32 -5.78
CA ILE A 64 21.73 1.43 -4.33
C ILE A 64 22.68 2.59 -4.05
N GLU A 65 22.13 3.73 -3.65
CA GLU A 65 22.93 4.88 -3.25
C GLU A 65 23.12 4.85 -1.74
N ASN A 66 22.02 4.84 -0.97
CA ASN A 66 22.02 4.80 0.49
C ASN A 66 20.84 4.00 1.04
N GLU A 67 20.63 3.96 2.36
CA GLU A 67 19.51 3.24 2.96
C GLU A 67 18.14 3.81 2.55
N ASP A 68 18.06 5.15 2.49
CA ASP A 68 16.85 5.90 2.14
C ASP A 68 16.67 6.12 0.63
N ASP A 69 17.73 5.91 -0.16
CA ASP A 69 17.72 6.13 -1.61
C ASP A 69 18.22 4.89 -2.37
N LYS A 70 17.25 4.09 -2.84
CA LYS A 70 17.47 2.85 -3.59
C LYS A 70 16.42 2.73 -4.69
N GLY A 71 16.79 2.05 -5.76
CA GLY A 71 15.88 1.73 -6.84
C GLY A 71 14.65 0.94 -6.38
N VAL A 72 13.57 1.08 -7.15
CA VAL A 72 12.25 0.52 -6.81
C VAL A 72 12.27 -0.98 -6.55
N PHE A 73 13.18 -1.74 -7.18
CA PHE A 73 13.34 -3.16 -6.90
C PHE A 73 13.64 -3.42 -5.42
N TRP A 74 14.60 -2.69 -4.87
CA TRP A 74 15.00 -2.86 -3.47
C TRP A 74 13.92 -2.40 -2.51
N GLN A 75 13.24 -1.29 -2.82
CA GLN A 75 12.11 -0.81 -2.02
C GLN A 75 10.96 -1.84 -1.95
N ILE A 76 10.65 -2.49 -3.08
CA ILE A 76 9.65 -3.57 -3.13
C ILE A 76 10.10 -4.74 -2.26
N ILE A 77 11.37 -5.15 -2.34
CA ILE A 77 11.90 -6.25 -1.53
C ILE A 77 11.81 -5.93 -0.03
N GLU A 78 12.17 -4.72 0.39
CA GLU A 78 12.04 -4.30 1.79
C GLU A 78 10.57 -4.27 2.26
N SER A 79 9.66 -3.78 1.42
CA SER A 79 8.22 -3.84 1.70
C SER A 79 7.73 -5.28 1.85
N LEU A 80 8.12 -6.18 0.95
CA LEU A 80 7.78 -7.60 1.01
C LEU A 80 8.33 -8.27 2.27
N LYS A 81 9.57 -7.99 2.68
CA LYS A 81 10.14 -8.51 3.92
C LYS A 81 9.27 -8.15 5.13
N ARG A 82 8.79 -6.90 5.21
CA ARG A 82 7.89 -6.46 6.30
C ARG A 82 6.55 -7.19 6.26
N VAL A 83 5.97 -7.34 5.07
CA VAL A 83 4.72 -8.10 4.85
C VAL A 83 4.86 -9.54 5.29
N PHE A 84 5.86 -10.26 4.79
CA PHE A 84 6.10 -11.65 5.16
C PHE A 84 6.46 -11.79 6.64
N GLY A 85 7.25 -10.88 7.21
CA GLY A 85 7.61 -10.89 8.63
C GLY A 85 6.38 -10.77 9.53
N GLY A 86 5.56 -9.74 9.31
CA GLY A 86 4.34 -9.53 10.11
C GLY A 86 3.30 -10.63 9.92
N PHE A 87 3.12 -11.09 8.68
CA PHE A 87 2.16 -12.14 8.36
C PHE A 87 2.60 -13.50 8.90
N ALA A 88 3.89 -13.85 8.83
CA ALA A 88 4.40 -15.10 9.38
C ALA A 88 4.20 -15.17 10.91
N LEU A 89 4.47 -14.07 11.62
CA LEU A 89 4.16 -13.98 13.06
C LEU A 89 2.67 -14.16 13.34
N ALA A 90 1.82 -13.57 12.49
CA ALA A 90 0.37 -13.69 12.64
C ALA A 90 -0.12 -15.12 12.38
N LEU A 91 0.50 -15.86 11.46
CA LEU A 91 0.20 -17.27 11.25
C LEU A 91 0.63 -18.13 12.43
N ILE A 92 1.87 -17.95 12.91
CA ILE A 92 2.44 -18.74 14.03
C ILE A 92 1.56 -18.64 15.28
N ILE A 93 0.97 -17.48 15.53
CA ILE A 93 0.13 -17.24 16.72
C ILE A 93 -1.36 -17.45 16.42
N GLY A 94 -1.83 -16.88 15.30
CA GLY A 94 -3.25 -16.86 14.94
C GLY A 94 -3.81 -18.23 14.58
N VAL A 95 -3.05 -19.08 13.89
CA VAL A 95 -3.53 -20.42 13.51
C VAL A 95 -3.73 -21.32 14.74
N PRO A 96 -2.75 -21.46 15.67
CA PRO A 96 -2.99 -22.23 16.89
C PRO A 96 -4.13 -21.67 17.74
N LEU A 97 -4.22 -20.34 17.89
CA LEU A 97 -5.31 -19.72 18.66
C LEU A 97 -6.67 -19.95 18.00
N GLY A 98 -6.77 -19.79 16.68
CA GLY A 98 -8.00 -20.05 15.93
C GLY A 98 -8.46 -21.48 16.12
N LEU A 99 -7.57 -22.47 15.93
CA LEU A 99 -7.91 -23.88 16.16
C LEU A 99 -8.39 -24.14 17.59
N LEU A 100 -7.71 -23.58 18.61
CA LEU A 100 -8.12 -23.74 20.01
C LEU A 100 -9.49 -23.11 20.31
N ILE A 101 -9.78 -21.95 19.73
CA ILE A 101 -11.08 -21.27 19.87
C ILE A 101 -12.16 -22.07 19.13
N GLY A 102 -11.87 -22.56 17.93
CA GLY A 102 -12.76 -23.36 17.10
C GLY A 102 -13.21 -24.66 17.74
N MET A 103 -12.33 -25.29 18.53
CA MET A 103 -12.62 -26.54 19.24
C MET A 103 -13.65 -26.41 20.38
N SER A 104 -14.01 -25.20 20.83
CA SER A 104 -14.92 -25.00 21.97
C SER A 104 -15.95 -23.89 21.73
N LYS A 105 -17.24 -24.24 21.78
CA LYS A 105 -18.33 -23.26 21.69
C LYS A 105 -18.24 -22.17 22.76
N ASN A 106 -17.78 -22.51 23.97
CA ASN A 106 -17.61 -21.54 25.05
C ASN A 106 -16.47 -20.56 24.75
N ALA A 107 -15.38 -21.03 24.13
CA ALA A 107 -14.29 -20.16 23.71
C ALA A 107 -14.77 -19.21 22.60
N GLN A 108 -15.51 -19.71 21.61
CA GLN A 108 -16.10 -18.87 20.57
C GLN A 108 -16.97 -17.75 21.17
N TYR A 109 -17.90 -18.06 22.09
CA TYR A 109 -18.72 -17.04 22.74
C TYR A 109 -17.92 -16.02 23.55
N ALA A 110 -16.81 -16.44 24.17
CA ALA A 110 -15.96 -15.54 24.95
C ALA A 110 -15.15 -14.58 24.06
N PHE A 111 -14.65 -15.05 22.92
CA PHE A 111 -13.77 -14.27 22.03
C PHE A 111 -14.52 -13.49 20.95
N ASP A 112 -15.75 -13.89 20.59
CA ASP A 112 -16.55 -13.28 19.54
C ASP A 112 -16.71 -11.74 19.68
N PRO A 113 -17.00 -11.17 20.87
CA PRO A 113 -17.10 -9.70 21.02
C PRO A 113 -15.80 -8.97 20.67
N PHE A 114 -14.65 -9.52 21.06
CA PHE A 114 -13.34 -8.92 20.77
C PHE A 114 -13.03 -9.03 19.29
N ILE A 115 -13.27 -10.19 18.69
CA ILE A 115 -13.08 -10.43 17.26
C ILE A 115 -13.90 -9.44 16.44
N GLN A 116 -15.17 -9.20 16.80
CA GLN A 116 -16.02 -8.25 16.08
C GLN A 116 -15.52 -6.80 16.19
N ILE A 117 -14.97 -6.39 17.33
CA ILE A 117 -14.43 -5.04 17.52
C ILE A 117 -13.15 -4.83 16.71
N PHE A 118 -12.25 -5.81 16.70
CA PHE A 118 -10.94 -5.64 16.07
C PHE A 118 -10.92 -5.96 14.58
N LYS A 119 -11.84 -6.79 14.08
CA LYS A 119 -11.95 -7.16 12.66
C LYS A 119 -11.98 -5.96 11.69
N PRO A 120 -12.74 -4.87 11.91
CA PRO A 120 -12.81 -3.76 10.97
C PRO A 120 -11.70 -2.70 11.15
N VAL A 121 -10.79 -2.87 12.12
CA VAL A 121 -9.80 -1.84 12.41
C VAL A 121 -8.72 -1.83 11.35
N SER A 122 -8.61 -0.72 10.62
CA SER A 122 -7.67 -0.59 9.51
C SER A 122 -6.21 -0.47 9.99
N PRO A 123 -5.23 -0.90 9.18
CA PRO A 123 -3.81 -0.70 9.47
C PRO A 123 -3.43 0.75 9.79
N LEU A 124 -4.05 1.70 9.08
CA LEU A 124 -3.78 3.13 9.26
C LEU A 124 -4.09 3.63 10.68
N ALA A 125 -5.05 3.03 11.39
CA ALA A 125 -5.38 3.39 12.76
C ALA A 125 -4.27 2.99 13.76
N TRP A 126 -3.51 1.95 13.45
CA TRP A 126 -2.44 1.43 14.32
C TRP A 126 -1.12 2.16 14.14
N LEU A 127 -0.88 2.76 12.96
CA LEU A 127 0.41 3.37 12.63
C LEU A 127 0.88 4.42 13.66
N PRO A 128 0.09 5.42 14.09
CA PRO A 128 0.57 6.44 15.03
C PRO A 128 0.92 5.86 16.40
N LEU A 129 0.11 4.91 16.89
CA LEU A 129 0.29 4.28 18.19
C LEU A 129 1.55 3.41 18.22
N LEU A 130 1.75 2.59 17.18
CA LEU A 130 2.90 1.70 17.11
C LEU A 130 4.19 2.45 16.81
N LEU A 131 4.13 3.51 16.00
CA LEU A 131 5.27 4.39 15.77
C LEU A 131 5.71 5.08 17.06
N PHE A 132 4.76 5.53 17.89
CA PHE A 132 5.08 6.10 19.20
C PHE A 132 5.77 5.09 20.13
N ILE A 133 5.36 3.82 20.11
CA ILE A 133 5.90 2.76 20.97
C ILE A 133 7.28 2.28 20.50
N PHE A 134 7.41 1.95 19.21
CA PHE A 134 8.62 1.33 18.67
C PHE A 134 9.65 2.34 18.20
N GLN A 135 9.23 3.56 17.85
CA GLN A 135 10.10 4.61 17.29
C GLN A 135 10.93 4.15 16.07
N ASP A 136 10.46 3.09 15.40
CA ASP A 136 11.09 2.49 14.23
C ASP A 136 10.03 2.13 13.19
N ILE A 137 10.30 2.49 11.93
CA ILE A 137 9.36 2.33 10.81
C ILE A 137 9.19 0.86 10.45
N ASN A 138 10.28 0.07 10.46
CA ASN A 138 10.25 -1.34 10.09
C ASN A 138 9.43 -2.15 11.10
N MET A 139 9.70 -1.98 12.39
CA MET A 139 9.02 -2.64 13.48
C MET A 139 7.56 -2.23 13.54
N THR A 140 7.28 -0.94 13.33
CA THR A 140 5.90 -0.42 13.25
C THR A 140 5.12 -1.06 12.10
N ALA A 141 5.71 -1.16 10.92
CA ALA A 141 5.08 -1.81 9.76
C ALA A 141 4.80 -3.30 10.05
N ILE A 142 5.79 -4.04 10.55
CA ILE A 142 5.67 -5.47 10.87
C ILE A 142 4.58 -5.70 11.92
N SER A 143 4.58 -4.93 13.02
CA SER A 143 3.58 -5.05 14.08
C SER A 143 2.18 -4.65 13.62
N THR A 144 2.07 -3.65 12.74
CA THR A 144 0.79 -3.25 12.14
C THR A 144 0.20 -4.39 11.31
N ILE A 145 1.02 -5.02 10.47
CA ILE A 145 0.63 -6.16 9.63
C ILE A 145 0.24 -7.35 10.52
N PHE A 146 1.00 -7.60 11.59
CA PHE A 146 0.69 -8.64 12.57
C PHE A 146 -0.69 -8.44 13.22
N ILE A 147 -0.95 -7.27 13.81
CA ILE A 147 -2.19 -6.97 14.55
C ILE A 147 -3.42 -6.97 13.62
N THR A 148 -3.25 -6.52 12.38
CA THR A 148 -4.36 -6.47 11.41
C THR A 148 -4.64 -7.83 10.77
N SER A 149 -3.62 -8.68 10.63
CA SER A 149 -3.75 -10.00 10.02
C SER A 149 -4.20 -11.09 11.00
N ILE A 150 -3.88 -10.97 12.30
CA ILE A 150 -4.15 -12.02 13.28
C ILE A 150 -5.66 -12.31 13.43
N TRP A 151 -6.52 -11.30 13.41
CA TRP A 151 -7.96 -11.50 13.59
C TRP A 151 -8.62 -12.24 12.42
N PRO A 152 -8.41 -11.86 11.14
CA PRO A 152 -8.84 -12.67 10.02
C PRO A 152 -8.31 -14.11 10.05
N ILE A 153 -7.06 -14.32 10.45
CA ILE A 153 -6.46 -15.66 10.54
C ILE A 153 -7.18 -16.50 11.60
N ILE A 154 -7.40 -15.96 12.80
CA ILE A 154 -8.14 -16.63 13.88
C ILE A 154 -9.54 -17.02 13.40
N ILE A 155 -10.28 -16.09 12.77
CA ILE A 155 -11.64 -16.35 12.27
C ILE A 155 -11.66 -17.46 11.23
N ASN A 156 -10.69 -17.47 10.31
CA ASN A 156 -10.65 -18.46 9.23
C ASN A 156 -10.17 -19.84 9.68
N THR A 157 -9.64 -19.96 10.90
CA THR A 157 -9.10 -21.22 11.44
C THR A 157 -9.87 -21.75 12.66
N ALA A 158 -10.76 -20.95 13.26
CA ALA A 158 -11.71 -21.36 14.28
C ALA A 158 -12.97 -21.98 13.67
#